data_AF-A0A947NQR6-F1
#
_entry.id   AF-A0A947NQR6-F1
#
_cell.length_a   1.000
_cell.length_b   1.000
_cell.length_c   1.000
_cell.angle_alpha   90.00
_cell.angle_beta   90.00
_cell.angle_gamma   90.00
#
_symmetry.space_group_name_H-M   'P 1'
#
loop_
_entity.id
_entity.type
_entity.pdbx_description
1 polymer ?
#
loop_
_entity_poly.entity_id
_entity_poly.type
_entity_poly.pdbx_seq_one_letter_code
_entity_poly.pdbx_strand_id
1 'polypeptide(L)'
;PLPEEIQACRENVRRQIAIIKPKVICTLGKFASQMLLKTETTIGELRGNLYEYEGIKVMPTYHPAYLLRNPHDKKLVWKDMKKIKKLL
;
A
#
# COMPACT_ATOMS: atom_id res chain seq x y z
N PRO A 1 -14.07 -5.19 0.69
CA PRO A 1 -15.02 -4.07 0.52
C PRO A 1 -15.60 -4.08 -0.90
N LEU A 2 -16.87 -3.76 -1.01
CA LEU A 2 -17.55 -3.53 -2.28
C LEU A 2 -17.02 -2.24 -2.94
N PRO A 3 -17.09 -2.11 -4.27
CA PRO A 3 -16.62 -0.91 -4.97
C PRO A 3 -17.23 0.40 -4.44
N GLU A 4 -18.53 0.38 -4.13
CA GLU A 4 -19.27 1.53 -3.60
C GLU A 4 -18.77 1.94 -2.21
N GLU A 5 -18.47 0.98 -1.34
CA GLU A 5 -17.90 1.24 -0.01
C GLU A 5 -16.50 1.89 -0.12
N ILE A 6 -15.69 1.42 -1.08
CA ILE A 6 -14.36 2.00 -1.33
C ILE A 6 -14.50 3.44 -1.81
N GLN A 7 -15.45 3.72 -2.70
CA GLN A 7 -15.69 5.07 -3.21
C GLN A 7 -16.17 6.01 -2.11
N ALA A 8 -17.11 5.58 -1.28
CA ALA A 8 -17.64 6.35 -0.16
C ALA A 8 -16.55 6.71 0.86
N CYS A 9 -15.63 5.77 1.15
CA CYS A 9 -14.58 5.97 2.15
C CYS A 9 -13.30 6.63 1.61
N ARG A 10 -13.10 6.68 0.29
CA ARG A 10 -11.86 7.18 -0.34
C ARG A 10 -11.50 8.59 0.10
N GLU A 11 -12.49 9.47 0.19
CA GLU A 11 -12.26 10.88 0.52
C GLU A 11 -11.73 11.06 1.95
N ASN A 12 -12.12 10.20 2.88
CA ASN A 12 -11.59 10.24 4.25
C ASN A 12 -10.09 9.95 4.27
N VAL A 13 -9.65 8.92 3.55
CA VAL A 13 -8.23 8.55 3.43
C VAL A 13 -7.44 9.68 2.76
N ARG A 14 -7.99 10.28 1.69
CA ARG A 14 -7.35 11.41 1.00
C ARG A 14 -7.15 12.61 1.93
N ARG A 15 -8.18 12.96 2.69
CA ARG A 15 -8.10 14.05 3.69
C ARG A 15 -7.09 13.76 4.78
N GLN A 16 -7.05 12.53 5.29
CA GLN A 16 -6.05 12.11 6.28
C GLN A 16 -4.62 12.25 5.73
N ILE A 17 -4.35 11.80 4.50
CA ILE A 17 -3.04 11.95 3.85
C ILE A 17 -2.68 13.43 3.69
N ALA A 18 -3.61 14.25 3.23
CA ALA A 18 -3.39 15.69 3.03
C ALA A 18 -3.07 16.44 4.33
N ILE A 19 -3.63 16.01 5.47
CA ILE A 19 -3.37 16.57 6.80
C ILE A 19 -2.02 16.08 7.33
N ILE A 20 -1.77 14.76 7.29
CA ILE A 20 -0.58 14.14 7.89
C ILE A 20 0.68 14.44 7.08
N LYS A 21 0.57 14.55 5.74
CA LYS A 21 1.69 14.73 4.81
C LYS A 21 2.85 13.77 5.09
N PRO A 22 2.62 12.46 5.05
CA PRO A 22 3.64 11.48 5.40
C PRO A 22 4.81 11.50 4.41
N LYS A 23 6.02 11.20 4.89
CA LYS A 23 7.19 11.00 4.02
C LYS A 23 7.01 9.81 3.07
N VAL A 24 6.37 8.75 3.55
CA VAL A 24 6.13 7.48 2.83
C VAL A 24 4.79 6.89 3.25
N ILE A 25 4.03 6.34 2.30
CA ILE A 25 2.82 5.56 2.53
C ILE A 25 3.11 4.07 2.26
N CYS A 26 2.83 3.21 3.23
CA CYS A 26 2.90 1.75 3.06
C CYS A 26 1.47 1.22 2.85
N THR A 27 1.17 0.67 1.68
CA THR A 27 -0.15 0.08 1.40
C THR A 27 -0.11 -1.43 1.60
N LEU A 28 -1.08 -1.96 2.34
CA LEU A 28 -1.15 -3.37 2.70
C LEU A 28 -2.23 -4.08 1.87
N GLY A 29 -1.80 -4.85 0.87
CA GLY A 29 -2.68 -5.67 0.04
C GLY A 29 -3.28 -4.95 -1.17
N LYS A 30 -4.09 -5.71 -1.93
CA LYS A 30 -4.65 -5.32 -3.22
C LYS A 30 -5.47 -4.02 -3.14
N PHE A 31 -6.52 -3.99 -2.33
CA PHE A 31 -7.47 -2.88 -2.33
C PHE A 31 -6.83 -1.54 -1.96
N ALA A 32 -5.99 -1.50 -0.93
CA ALA A 32 -5.30 -0.27 -0.52
C ALA A 32 -4.36 0.25 -1.63
N SER A 33 -3.61 -0.67 -2.26
CA SER A 33 -2.65 -0.33 -3.31
C SER A 33 -3.37 0.16 -4.57
N GLN A 34 -4.38 -0.57 -5.03
CA GLN A 34 -5.15 -0.25 -6.24
C GLN A 34 -5.95 1.05 -6.09
N MET A 35 -6.57 1.27 -4.93
CA MET A 35 -7.31 2.49 -4.66
C MET A 35 -6.39 3.72 -4.68
N LEU A 36 -5.21 3.63 -4.04
CA LEU A 36 -4.30 4.78 -3.95
C LEU A 36 -3.59 5.05 -5.29
N LEU A 37 -3.12 3.99 -5.96
CA LEU A 37 -2.38 4.09 -7.22
C LEU A 37 -3.29 4.18 -8.47
N LYS A 38 -4.62 4.12 -8.29
CA LYS A 38 -5.61 4.11 -9.38
C LYS A 38 -5.28 3.10 -10.49
N THR A 39 -4.98 1.86 -10.09
CA THR A 39 -4.60 0.77 -11.01
C THR A 39 -5.35 -0.51 -10.70
N GLU A 40 -5.44 -1.41 -11.67
CA GLU A 40 -5.96 -2.77 -11.53
C GLU A 40 -4.86 -3.83 -11.44
N THR A 41 -3.59 -3.42 -11.49
CA THR A 41 -2.42 -4.31 -11.38
C THR A 41 -2.48 -5.17 -10.12
N THR A 42 -2.01 -6.41 -10.21
CA THR A 42 -2.04 -7.35 -9.08
C THR A 42 -1.07 -6.93 -7.98
N ILE A 43 -1.36 -7.32 -6.73
CA ILE A 43 -0.46 -6.99 -5.62
C ILE A 43 0.92 -7.66 -5.74
N GLY A 44 0.99 -8.83 -6.39
CA GLY A 44 2.25 -9.54 -6.62
C GLY A 44 3.21 -8.77 -7.53
N GLU A 45 2.68 -8.05 -8.51
CA GLU A 45 3.45 -7.21 -9.44
C GLU A 45 3.78 -5.83 -8.83
N LEU A 46 2.86 -5.26 -8.04
CA LEU A 46 3.07 -3.96 -7.40
C LEU A 46 4.08 -4.01 -6.26
N ARG A 47 4.10 -5.10 -5.48
CA ARG A 47 4.86 -5.12 -4.23
C ARG A 47 6.36 -4.93 -4.41
N GLY A 48 6.96 -4.19 -3.49
CA GLY A 48 8.41 -3.99 -3.46
C GLY A 48 8.94 -2.99 -4.49
N ASN A 49 8.08 -2.42 -5.34
CA ASN A 49 8.38 -1.29 -6.21
C ASN A 49 7.94 0.02 -5.56
N LEU A 50 8.65 1.10 -5.85
CA LEU A 50 8.28 2.44 -5.37
C LEU A 50 7.40 3.13 -6.40
N TYR A 51 6.31 3.70 -5.91
CA TYR A 51 5.39 4.52 -6.67
C TYR A 51 5.24 5.88 -5.99
N GLU A 52 4.39 6.72 -6.56
CA GLU A 52 4.12 8.05 -6.05
C GLU A 52 2.61 8.32 -6.02
N TYR A 53 2.17 9.01 -4.97
CA TYR A 53 0.84 9.54 -4.82
C TYR A 53 0.96 10.98 -4.34
N GLU A 54 0.59 11.95 -5.20
CA GLU A 54 0.62 13.38 -4.87
C GLU A 54 1.99 13.84 -4.28
N GLY A 55 3.11 13.42 -4.88
CA GLY A 55 4.46 13.74 -4.38
C GLY A 55 4.96 12.85 -3.24
N ILE A 56 4.11 11.98 -2.69
CA ILE A 56 4.46 11.08 -1.57
C ILE A 56 4.84 9.71 -2.10
N LYS A 57 5.98 9.18 -1.63
CA LYS A 57 6.42 7.82 -1.99
C LYS A 57 5.45 6.78 -1.44
N VAL A 58 5.04 5.83 -2.29
CA VAL A 58 4.17 4.71 -1.93
C VAL A 58 4.91 3.39 -2.09
N MET A 59 4.90 2.55 -1.05
CA MET A 59 5.41 1.19 -1.08
C MET A 59 4.24 0.19 -0.88
N PRO A 60 3.77 -0.46 -1.95
CA PRO A 60 2.85 -1.58 -1.85
C PRO A 60 3.54 -2.82 -1.27
N THR A 61 2.81 -3.57 -0.45
CA THR A 61 3.26 -4.88 0.05
C THR A 61 2.08 -5.80 0.38
N TYR A 62 2.35 -7.04 0.77
CA TYR A 62 1.31 -8.00 1.12
C TYR A 62 0.61 -7.63 2.44
N HIS A 63 -0.69 -7.92 2.49
CA HIS A 63 -1.47 -7.74 3.71
C HIS A 63 -1.07 -8.78 4.78
N PRO A 64 -0.99 -8.42 6.08
CA PRO A 64 -0.63 -9.36 7.15
C PRO A 64 -1.46 -10.66 7.15
N ALA A 65 -2.78 -10.56 6.92
CA ALA A 65 -3.65 -11.74 6.82
C ALA A 65 -3.23 -12.74 5.71
N TYR A 66 -2.64 -12.27 4.60
CA TYR A 66 -2.07 -13.15 3.58
C TYR A 66 -0.86 -13.91 4.12
N LEU A 67 0.00 -13.25 4.92
CA LEU A 67 1.20 -13.85 5.51
C LEU A 67 0.89 -14.85 6.63
N LEU A 68 -0.27 -14.75 7.27
CA LEU A 68 -0.74 -15.76 8.21
C LEU A 68 -1.03 -17.08 7.51
N ARG A 69 -1.58 -17.01 6.29
CA ARG A 69 -1.85 -18.19 5.43
C ARG A 69 -0.61 -18.65 4.67
N ASN A 70 0.31 -17.73 4.35
CA ASN A 70 1.53 -17.99 3.58
C ASN A 70 2.77 -17.47 4.34
N PRO A 71 3.20 -18.13 5.43
CA PRO A 71 4.29 -17.62 6.26
C PRO A 71 5.63 -17.48 5.52
N HIS A 72 5.86 -18.28 4.49
CA HIS A 72 7.09 -18.25 3.70
C HIS A 72 7.33 -16.91 2.99
N ASP A 73 6.27 -16.14 2.72
CA ASP A 73 6.33 -14.84 2.06
C ASP A 73 6.67 -13.68 3.00
N LYS A 74 6.77 -13.92 4.31
CA LYS A 74 7.22 -12.90 5.27
C LYS A 74 8.60 -12.33 4.88
N LYS A 75 9.47 -13.15 4.28
CA LYS A 75 10.77 -12.72 3.77
C LYS A 75 10.66 -11.65 2.68
N LEU A 76 9.59 -11.69 1.89
CA LEU A 76 9.34 -10.73 0.82
C LEU A 76 8.93 -9.38 1.42
N VAL A 77 7.96 -9.38 2.34
CA VAL A 77 7.53 -8.16 3.05
C VAL A 77 8.67 -7.56 3.87
N TRP A 78 9.53 -8.38 4.47
CA TRP A 78 10.72 -7.91 5.17
C TRP A 78 11.69 -7.12 4.27
N LYS A 79 11.87 -7.55 3.01
CA LYS A 79 12.65 -6.79 2.02
C LYS A 79 12.01 -5.44 1.73
N ASP A 80 10.68 -5.38 1.62
CA ASP A 80 9.95 -4.12 1.39
C ASP A 80 10.10 -3.18 2.58
N MET A 81 9.97 -3.68 3.82
CA MET A 81 10.14 -2.87 5.03
C MET A 81 11.55 -2.31 5.14
N LYS A 82 12.57 -3.08 4.75
CA LYS A 82 13.95 -2.57 4.65
C LYS A 82 14.08 -1.44 3.64
N LYS A 83 13.37 -1.49 2.50
CA LYS A 83 13.34 -0.37 1.54
C LYS A 83 12.67 0.85 2.16
N ILE A 84 11.53 0.69 2.85
CA ILE A 84 10.85 1.79 3.56
C ILE A 84 11.80 2.44 4.58
N LYS A 85 12.48 1.63 5.41
CA LYS A 85 13.41 2.14 6.43
C LYS A 85 14.54 3.01 5.83
N LYS A 86 14.97 2.73 4.60
CA LYS A 86 15.99 3.54 3.91
C LYS A 86 15.48 4.89 3.39
N LEU A 87 14.16 5.10 3.38
CA LEU A 87 13.53 6.32 2.88
C LEU A 87 13.13 7.30 4.00
N LEU A 88 13.24 6.89 5.26
CA LEU A 88 12.89 7.69 6.44
C LEU A 88 14.09 8.49 6.94
#